data_AF-R1DC89-F1
#
_entry.id   AF-R1DC89-F1
#
_cell.length_a   1.000
_cell.length_b   1.000
_cell.length_c   1.000
_cell.angle_alpha   90.00
_cell.angle_beta   90.00
_cell.angle_gamma   90.00
#
_symmetry.space_group_name_H-M   'P 1'
#
loop_
_entity.id
_entity.type
_entity.pdbx_description
1 polymer ?
#
loop_
_entity_poly.entity_id
_entity_poly.type
_entity_poly.pdbx_seq_one_letter_code
_entity_poly.pdbx_strand_id
1 'polypeptide(L)'
;MLDAFGSFLFGHASAPLGSPQAGPSSPPEPVPMHDDGAAAVLPPCGLRASVVGCGRMGCVMAGELARRGCEVTLYDSTDFSRRRAMQTMRAFLYEHVERGYLSTADVEEVVSRCTLVENLIDAVGTQMIIEAVPEDLDIKRRLLKQIAETYKQLSPPPLPPPLLCSNTISLRISDLAEGLPPPLRARVIGVRFLHPVWFVDEVEVSPNSASGSGAAGEVTALLCRMSLTAHHYDGHRPRRLNDEQAQAYARRQQGRARSGAATPRAPIAAAAAAENGSGQGEQCSICLDAPRDTLTVPCGHVASCEACLKRLLELQGPHRALCVVCRKPIERLVRAPPAASTREQHE
;
A
#
# COMPACT_ATOMS: atom_id res chain seq x y z
N MET A 1 -1.15 64.60 46.43
CA MET A 1 -2.37 64.46 47.23
C MET A 1 -3.38 63.75 46.35
N LEU A 2 -3.42 62.41 46.36
CA LEU A 2 -4.00 61.56 47.44
C LEU A 2 -5.53 61.70 47.40
N ASP A 3 -6.37 60.68 47.29
CA ASP A 3 -6.24 59.23 47.47
C ASP A 3 -7.44 58.54 46.81
N ALA A 4 -7.22 57.40 46.14
CA ALA A 4 -8.11 56.23 46.13
C ALA A 4 -7.55 55.14 45.18
N PHE A 5 -6.34 54.67 45.46
CA PHE A 5 -5.82 53.39 44.96
C PHE A 5 -5.01 52.76 46.10
N GLY A 6 -5.51 51.65 46.62
CA GLY A 6 -4.87 50.83 47.63
C GLY A 6 -5.83 49.71 48.02
N SER A 7 -5.43 48.48 48.23
CA SER A 7 -4.11 47.85 48.17
C SER A 7 -4.41 46.37 48.35
N PHE A 8 -3.90 45.48 47.49
CA PHE A 8 -3.52 44.14 47.95
C PHE A 8 -2.26 43.73 47.22
N LEU A 9 -1.19 43.84 47.99
CA LEU A 9 0.20 43.61 47.69
C LEU A 9 0.58 42.14 47.96
N PHE A 10 1.49 41.65 47.12
CA PHE A 10 2.52 40.64 47.37
C PHE A 10 2.12 39.28 47.96
N GLY A 11 2.03 38.30 47.04
CA GLY A 11 2.30 36.88 47.30
C GLY A 11 3.02 36.27 46.09
N HIS A 12 4.34 36.50 45.97
CA HIS A 12 5.19 35.71 45.08
C HIS A 12 5.34 34.31 45.65
N ALA A 13 4.52 33.37 45.16
CA ALA A 13 4.78 31.94 45.31
C ALA A 13 5.31 31.43 43.97
N SER A 14 6.64 31.29 43.87
CA SER A 14 7.30 30.51 42.85
C SER A 14 6.85 29.05 42.97
N ALA A 15 5.89 28.63 42.16
CA ALA A 15 5.60 27.22 41.97
C ALA A 15 6.76 26.61 41.17
N PRO A 16 7.42 25.53 41.64
CA PRO A 16 8.46 24.89 40.87
C PRO A 16 7.84 24.32 39.59
N LEU A 17 8.46 24.64 38.45
CA LEU A 17 8.23 23.95 37.18
C LEU A 17 8.43 22.45 37.43
N GLY A 18 7.32 21.73 37.55
CA GLY A 18 7.33 20.28 37.65
C GLY A 18 8.04 19.72 36.42
N SER A 19 9.12 18.99 36.67
CA SER A 19 9.81 18.17 35.67
C SER A 19 8.80 17.40 34.82
N PRO A 20 9.00 17.28 33.49
CA PRO A 20 8.11 16.50 32.64
C PRO A 20 8.07 15.08 33.17
N GLN A 21 6.88 14.62 33.58
CA GLN A 21 6.70 13.23 33.98
C GLN A 21 7.06 12.36 32.78
N ALA A 22 8.14 11.60 32.92
CA ALA A 22 8.51 10.57 31.98
C ALA A 22 7.32 9.61 31.84
N GLY A 23 6.71 9.59 30.64
CA GLY A 23 5.79 8.52 30.27
C GLY A 23 6.49 7.16 30.42
N PRO A 24 5.72 6.07 30.60
CA PRO A 24 6.28 4.75 30.88
C PRO A 24 7.35 4.40 29.84
N SER A 25 8.59 4.27 30.32
CA SER A 25 9.83 4.05 29.55
C SER A 25 10.03 2.60 29.12
N SER A 26 8.95 1.83 29.01
CA SER A 26 9.00 0.42 28.65
C SER A 26 8.39 0.26 27.26
N PRO A 27 9.07 -0.39 26.30
CA PRO A 27 8.42 -0.79 25.05
C PRO A 27 7.21 -1.65 25.40
N PRO A 28 6.07 -1.50 24.68
CA PRO A 28 4.92 -2.37 24.89
C PRO A 28 5.36 -3.82 24.78
N GLU A 29 4.93 -4.66 25.73
CA GLU A 29 5.21 -6.09 25.70
C GLU A 29 4.82 -6.69 24.34
N PRO A 30 5.59 -7.65 23.81
CA PRO A 30 5.24 -8.32 22.57
C PRO A 30 3.85 -8.96 22.72
N VAL A 31 2.89 -8.42 21.97
CA VAL A 31 1.54 -8.97 21.89
C VAL A 31 1.65 -10.42 21.41
N PRO A 32 0.98 -11.39 22.08
CA PRO A 32 1.07 -12.80 21.73
C PRO A 32 0.73 -12.99 20.25
N MET A 33 1.70 -13.56 19.54
CA MET A 33 1.66 -13.76 18.10
C MET A 33 0.71 -14.92 17.80
N HIS A 34 -0.42 -14.64 17.14
CA HIS A 34 -1.36 -15.68 16.70
C HIS A 34 -0.66 -16.60 15.70
N ASP A 35 -0.29 -17.80 16.12
CA ASP A 35 0.23 -18.90 15.31
C ASP A 35 -0.86 -19.94 15.08
N ASP A 36 -1.86 -19.56 14.29
CA ASP A 36 -2.81 -20.52 13.77
C ASP A 36 -2.36 -20.82 12.33
N GLY A 37 -2.42 -22.08 11.91
CA GLY A 37 -2.19 -22.54 10.53
C GLY A 37 -3.19 -21.90 9.55
N ALA A 38 -3.06 -20.59 9.37
CA ALA A 38 -4.06 -19.72 8.79
C ALA A 38 -4.18 -20.06 7.31
N ALA A 39 -5.42 -20.28 6.89
CA ALA A 39 -5.76 -20.45 5.48
C ALA A 39 -5.08 -19.35 4.65
N ALA A 40 -4.54 -19.74 3.49
CA ALA A 40 -3.87 -18.82 2.57
C ALA A 40 -4.77 -17.61 2.21
N VAL A 41 -6.08 -17.88 2.11
CA VAL A 41 -7.16 -16.90 1.99
C VAL A 41 -8.11 -17.08 3.18
N LEU A 42 -8.38 -15.99 3.91
CA LEU A 42 -9.31 -15.99 5.04
C LEU A 42 -10.76 -15.93 4.54
N PRO A 43 -11.73 -16.46 5.30
CA PRO A 43 -13.15 -16.35 4.96
C PRO A 43 -13.60 -14.89 4.92
N PRO A 44 -14.73 -14.58 4.26
CA PRO A 44 -15.28 -13.23 4.21
C PRO A 44 -15.43 -12.64 5.61
N CYS A 45 -14.77 -11.50 5.83
CA CYS A 45 -14.80 -10.82 7.12
C CYS A 45 -15.99 -9.86 7.23
N GLY A 46 -16.76 -9.63 6.16
CA GLY A 46 -17.89 -8.70 6.12
C GLY A 46 -17.47 -7.22 6.11
N LEU A 47 -16.26 -6.93 5.65
CA LEU A 47 -15.75 -5.57 5.47
C LEU A 47 -15.66 -5.21 3.99
N ARG A 48 -16.18 -4.03 3.66
CA ARG A 48 -15.96 -3.39 2.37
C ARG A 48 -14.93 -2.29 2.53
N ALA A 49 -13.83 -2.40 1.80
CA ALA A 49 -12.76 -1.43 1.77
C ALA A 49 -12.57 -0.89 0.35
N SER A 50 -12.15 0.36 0.23
CA SER A 50 -11.74 0.95 -1.04
C SER A 50 -10.27 1.28 -1.01
N VAL A 51 -9.55 1.02 -2.09
CA VAL A 51 -8.18 1.48 -2.29
C VAL A 51 -8.17 2.50 -3.42
N VAL A 52 -7.81 3.74 -3.10
CA VAL A 52 -7.73 4.84 -4.06
C VAL A 52 -6.28 5.08 -4.45
N GLY A 53 -5.97 4.78 -5.71
CA GLY A 53 -4.61 4.73 -6.28
C GLY A 53 -4.29 3.31 -6.70
N CYS A 54 -4.28 3.04 -8.00
CA CYS A 54 -4.02 1.71 -8.59
C CYS A 54 -2.55 1.53 -9.02
N GLY A 55 -1.63 2.23 -8.35
CA GLY A 55 -0.20 1.95 -8.47
C GLY A 55 0.18 0.65 -7.76
N ARG A 56 1.47 0.27 -7.84
CA ARG A 56 1.99 -0.98 -7.24
C ARG A 56 1.56 -1.20 -5.80
N MET A 57 1.70 -0.19 -4.94
CA MET A 57 1.34 -0.32 -3.52
C MET A 57 -0.17 -0.49 -3.31
N GLY A 58 -0.99 0.24 -4.06
CA GLY A 58 -2.45 0.11 -3.96
C GLY A 58 -2.91 -1.28 -4.38
N CYS A 59 -2.40 -1.82 -5.49
CA CYS A 59 -2.73 -3.19 -5.93
C CYS A 59 -2.28 -4.25 -4.91
N VAL A 60 -1.09 -4.10 -4.32
CA VAL A 60 -0.59 -5.01 -3.28
C VAL A 60 -1.46 -4.97 -2.03
N MET A 61 -1.81 -3.77 -1.55
CA MET A 61 -2.70 -3.62 -0.38
C MET A 61 -4.11 -4.16 -0.67
N ALA A 62 -4.65 -3.91 -1.86
CA ALA A 62 -5.95 -4.44 -2.24
C ALA A 62 -5.97 -5.97 -2.26
N GLY A 63 -4.94 -6.60 -2.82
CA GLY A 63 -4.80 -8.07 -2.81
C GLY A 63 -4.69 -8.61 -1.38
N GLU A 64 -3.94 -7.94 -0.51
CA GLU A 64 -3.79 -8.35 0.89
C GLU A 64 -5.10 -8.21 1.70
N LEU A 65 -5.84 -7.11 1.51
CA LEU A 65 -7.15 -6.92 2.13
C LEU A 65 -8.16 -7.98 1.65
N ALA A 66 -8.20 -8.23 0.35
CA ALA A 66 -9.09 -9.23 -0.23
C ALA A 66 -8.77 -10.63 0.27
N ARG A 67 -7.48 -10.99 0.36
CA ARG A 67 -7.01 -12.23 0.98
C ARG A 67 -7.43 -12.37 2.43
N ARG A 68 -7.53 -11.27 3.16
CA ARG A 68 -8.00 -11.24 4.56
C ARG A 68 -9.51 -11.22 4.73
N GLY A 69 -10.29 -11.43 3.67
CA GLY A 69 -11.74 -11.53 3.76
C GLY A 69 -12.49 -10.27 3.36
N CYS A 70 -11.82 -9.20 2.92
CA CYS A 70 -12.52 -7.97 2.52
C CYS A 70 -13.07 -8.07 1.09
N GLU A 71 -14.20 -7.42 0.86
CA GLU A 71 -14.58 -6.97 -0.48
C GLU A 71 -13.85 -5.66 -0.75
N VAL A 72 -13.13 -5.57 -1.87
CA VAL A 72 -12.24 -4.45 -2.15
C VAL A 72 -12.62 -3.75 -3.44
N THR A 73 -12.90 -2.46 -3.35
CA THR A 73 -13.06 -1.59 -4.53
C THR A 73 -11.75 -0.88 -4.85
N LEU A 74 -11.31 -0.93 -6.10
CA LEU A 74 -10.13 -0.24 -6.60
C LEU A 74 -10.55 0.94 -7.48
N TYR A 75 -9.98 2.11 -7.23
CA TYR A 75 -10.19 3.30 -8.06
C TYR A 75 -8.88 4.02 -8.35
N ASP A 76 -8.76 4.58 -9.56
CA ASP A 76 -7.71 5.53 -9.91
C ASP A 76 -8.26 6.58 -10.87
N SER A 77 -7.79 7.81 -10.76
CA SER A 77 -8.18 8.90 -11.66
C SER A 77 -7.75 8.66 -13.11
N THR A 78 -6.69 7.88 -13.33
CA THR A 78 -6.08 7.65 -14.64
C THR A 78 -6.55 6.33 -15.25
N ASP A 79 -6.97 6.39 -16.51
CA ASP A 79 -7.39 5.20 -17.26
C ASP A 79 -6.24 4.18 -17.39
N PHE A 80 -5.02 4.68 -17.58
CA PHE A 80 -3.80 3.89 -17.64
C PHE A 80 -3.61 2.99 -16.41
N SER A 81 -3.77 3.54 -15.20
CA SER A 81 -3.58 2.79 -13.96
C SER A 81 -4.73 1.81 -13.74
N ARG A 82 -5.96 2.20 -14.05
CA ARG A 82 -7.13 1.32 -13.96
C ARG A 82 -6.97 0.08 -14.84
N ARG A 83 -6.65 0.25 -16.14
CA ARG A 83 -6.47 -0.88 -17.08
C ARG A 83 -5.43 -1.91 -16.64
N ARG A 84 -4.43 -1.49 -15.85
CA ARG A 84 -3.33 -2.35 -15.37
C ARG A 84 -3.52 -2.87 -13.96
N ALA A 85 -4.50 -2.37 -13.21
CA ALA A 85 -4.65 -2.65 -11.78
C ALA A 85 -4.77 -4.16 -11.49
N MET A 86 -5.70 -4.83 -12.18
CA MET A 86 -5.97 -6.26 -11.98
C MET A 86 -4.81 -7.14 -12.44
N GLN A 87 -4.14 -6.77 -13.53
CA GLN A 87 -2.94 -7.46 -14.02
C GLN A 87 -1.79 -7.32 -13.02
N THR A 88 -1.57 -6.11 -12.48
CA THR A 88 -0.54 -5.83 -11.48
C THR A 88 -0.78 -6.62 -10.20
N MET A 89 -2.03 -6.68 -9.73
CA MET A 89 -2.42 -7.49 -8.59
C MET A 89 -2.17 -8.98 -8.85
N ARG A 90 -2.63 -9.53 -9.98
CA ARG A 90 -2.42 -10.93 -10.34
C ARG A 90 -0.94 -11.29 -10.40
N ALA A 91 -0.11 -10.48 -11.06
CA ALA A 91 1.33 -10.71 -11.15
C ALA A 91 1.99 -10.82 -9.77
N PHE A 92 1.60 -9.95 -8.83
CA PHE A 92 2.07 -10.02 -7.45
C PHE A 92 1.59 -11.29 -6.73
N LEU A 93 0.33 -11.67 -6.87
CA LEU A 93 -0.21 -12.89 -6.27
C LEU A 93 0.42 -14.17 -6.85
N TYR A 94 0.72 -14.21 -8.16
CA TYR A 94 1.39 -15.34 -8.80
C TYR A 94 2.85 -15.50 -8.35
N GLU A 95 3.56 -14.41 -8.00
CA GLU A 95 4.88 -14.52 -7.35
C GLU A 95 4.79 -15.31 -6.04
N HIS A 96 3.68 -15.20 -5.31
CA HIS A 96 3.42 -16.01 -4.12
C HIS A 96 3.02 -17.45 -4.43
N VAL A 97 2.42 -17.72 -5.59
CA VAL A 97 2.18 -19.09 -6.08
C VAL A 97 3.49 -19.80 -6.38
N GLU A 98 4.42 -19.14 -7.09
CA GLU A 98 5.73 -19.70 -7.44
C GLU A 98 6.58 -20.04 -6.21
N ARG A 99 6.37 -19.29 -5.11
CA ARG A 99 7.02 -19.53 -3.82
C ARG A 99 6.28 -20.54 -2.93
N GLY A 100 5.17 -21.10 -3.41
CA GLY A 100 4.39 -22.10 -2.68
C GLY A 100 3.55 -21.56 -1.53
N TYR A 101 3.33 -20.24 -1.47
CA TYR A 101 2.49 -19.60 -0.44
C TYR A 101 1.01 -19.57 -0.82
N LEU A 102 0.72 -19.51 -2.12
CA LEU A 102 -0.63 -19.56 -2.67
C LEU A 102 -0.76 -20.70 -3.68
N SER A 103 -1.99 -21.14 -3.91
CA SER A 103 -2.39 -21.88 -5.10
C SER A 103 -3.01 -20.95 -6.13
N THR A 104 -3.15 -21.42 -7.37
CA THR A 104 -3.87 -20.66 -8.42
C THR A 104 -5.33 -20.42 -8.05
N ALA A 105 -5.98 -21.37 -7.36
CA ALA A 105 -7.34 -21.21 -6.85
C ALA A 105 -7.43 -20.09 -5.79
N ASP A 106 -6.44 -19.98 -4.91
CA ASP A 106 -6.37 -18.89 -3.93
C ASP A 106 -6.28 -17.52 -4.63
N VAL A 107 -5.51 -17.42 -5.71
CA VAL A 107 -5.40 -16.17 -6.50
C VAL A 107 -6.75 -15.77 -7.08
N GLU A 108 -7.46 -16.70 -7.71
CA GLU A 108 -8.76 -16.40 -8.31
C GLU A 108 -9.81 -16.06 -7.26
N GLU A 109 -9.76 -16.68 -6.08
CA GLU A 109 -10.60 -16.30 -4.94
C GLU A 109 -10.32 -14.87 -4.48
N VAL A 110 -9.05 -14.50 -4.27
CA VAL A 110 -8.64 -13.14 -3.87
C VAL A 110 -9.09 -12.12 -4.92
N VAL A 111 -8.86 -12.41 -6.19
CA VAL A 111 -9.21 -11.50 -7.28
C VAL A 111 -10.73 -11.36 -7.41
N SER A 112 -11.50 -12.42 -7.18
CA SER A 112 -12.98 -12.35 -7.24
C SER A 112 -13.59 -11.38 -6.23
N ARG A 113 -12.86 -11.07 -5.14
CA ARG A 113 -13.27 -10.10 -4.11
C ARG A 113 -12.89 -8.66 -4.45
N CYS A 114 -12.18 -8.44 -5.56
CA CYS A 114 -11.70 -7.13 -5.98
C CYS A 114 -12.48 -6.62 -7.19
N THR A 115 -13.05 -5.43 -7.07
CA THR A 115 -13.80 -4.75 -8.14
C THR A 115 -13.11 -3.46 -8.52
N LEU A 116 -12.69 -3.34 -9.78
CA LEU A 116 -12.17 -2.08 -10.33
C LEU A 116 -13.34 -1.20 -10.79
N VAL A 117 -13.40 0.03 -10.30
CA VAL A 117 -14.46 0.99 -10.65
C VAL A 117 -13.93 2.15 -11.47
N GLU A 118 -14.78 2.69 -12.33
CA GLU A 118 -14.44 3.83 -13.20
C GLU A 118 -14.64 5.18 -12.52
N ASN A 119 -15.59 5.25 -11.58
CA ASN A 119 -15.99 6.49 -10.93
C ASN A 119 -15.65 6.47 -9.44
N LEU A 120 -15.22 7.62 -8.91
CA LEU A 120 -14.91 7.77 -7.49
C LEU A 120 -16.15 7.50 -6.60
N ILE A 121 -17.36 7.81 -7.09
CA ILE A 121 -18.62 7.61 -6.35
C ILE A 121 -18.81 6.15 -5.92
N ASP A 122 -18.36 5.20 -6.74
CA ASP A 122 -18.48 3.76 -6.46
C ASP A 122 -17.47 3.28 -5.41
N ALA A 123 -16.44 4.09 -5.11
CA ALA A 123 -15.43 3.80 -4.11
C ALA A 123 -15.69 4.49 -2.75
N VAL A 124 -16.56 5.50 -2.65
CA VAL A 124 -16.72 6.27 -1.41
C VAL A 124 -17.78 5.72 -0.43
N GLY A 125 -18.57 4.74 -0.85
CA GLY A 125 -19.65 4.14 -0.04
C GLY A 125 -19.21 3.00 0.89
N THR A 126 -17.90 2.76 1.03
CA THR A 126 -17.34 1.65 1.82
C THR A 126 -17.12 2.04 3.28
N GLN A 127 -16.71 1.09 4.14
CA GLN A 127 -16.47 1.37 5.57
C GLN A 127 -15.11 2.05 5.79
N MET A 128 -14.16 1.76 4.90
CA MET A 128 -12.78 2.21 4.99
C MET A 128 -12.26 2.54 3.59
N ILE A 129 -11.69 3.73 3.41
CA ILE A 129 -11.07 4.16 2.16
C ILE A 129 -9.58 4.35 2.45
N ILE A 130 -8.71 3.60 1.78
CA ILE A 130 -7.26 3.69 1.91
C ILE A 130 -6.70 4.41 0.70
N GLU A 131 -6.08 5.57 0.88
CA GLU A 131 -5.44 6.27 -0.23
C GLU A 131 -3.95 5.92 -0.38
N ALA A 132 -3.59 5.52 -1.60
CA ALA A 132 -2.28 5.03 -2.03
C ALA A 132 -1.74 5.81 -3.25
N VAL A 133 -2.01 7.11 -3.28
CA VAL A 133 -1.55 8.07 -4.30
C VAL A 133 -0.13 8.59 -4.00
N PRO A 134 0.54 9.31 -4.94
CA PRO A 134 1.88 9.86 -4.71
C PRO A 134 2.02 10.61 -3.38
N GLU A 135 3.21 10.53 -2.79
CA GLU A 135 3.55 11.13 -1.51
C GLU A 135 3.76 12.65 -1.66
N ASP A 136 2.66 13.35 -1.91
CA ASP A 136 2.59 14.79 -2.08
C ASP A 136 1.36 15.33 -1.32
N LEU A 137 1.58 16.36 -0.50
CA LEU A 137 0.56 16.89 0.39
C LEU A 137 -0.63 17.45 -0.40
N ASP A 138 -0.37 18.17 -1.48
CA ASP A 138 -1.42 18.82 -2.25
C ASP A 138 -2.25 17.80 -3.04
N ILE A 139 -1.61 16.79 -3.61
CA ILE A 139 -2.30 15.66 -4.27
C ILE A 139 -3.24 14.96 -3.29
N LYS A 140 -2.73 14.57 -2.11
CA LYS A 140 -3.54 13.86 -1.12
C LYS A 140 -4.67 14.72 -0.55
N ARG A 141 -4.41 16.00 -0.24
CA ARG A 141 -5.45 16.92 0.23
C ARG A 141 -6.54 17.16 -0.81
N ARG A 142 -6.18 17.33 -2.09
CA ARG A 142 -7.16 17.44 -3.18
C ARG A 142 -8.01 16.18 -3.26
N LEU A 143 -7.38 15.00 -3.20
CA LEU A 143 -8.11 13.74 -3.22
C LEU A 143 -9.09 13.61 -2.04
N LEU A 144 -8.65 13.90 -0.81
CA LEU A 144 -9.52 13.82 0.37
C LEU A 144 -10.70 14.79 0.29
N LYS A 145 -10.49 15.99 -0.29
CA LYS A 145 -11.58 16.94 -0.57
C LYS A 145 -12.55 16.39 -1.62
N GLN A 146 -12.04 15.82 -2.70
CA GLN A 146 -12.88 15.16 -3.71
C GLN A 146 -13.69 14.02 -3.11
N ILE A 147 -13.08 13.15 -2.30
CA ILE A 147 -13.78 12.09 -1.57
C ILE A 147 -14.89 12.68 -0.68
N ALA A 148 -14.61 13.77 0.04
CA ALA A 148 -15.61 14.42 0.90
C ALA A 148 -16.78 15.02 0.11
N GLU A 149 -16.52 15.61 -1.05
CA GLU A 149 -17.54 16.15 -1.95
C GLU A 149 -18.38 15.03 -2.58
N THR A 150 -17.74 13.97 -3.06
CA THR A 150 -18.39 12.79 -3.64
C THR A 150 -19.23 12.05 -2.59
N TYR A 151 -18.73 11.90 -1.36
CA TYR A 151 -19.48 11.30 -0.25
C TYR A 151 -20.79 12.05 0.06
N LYS A 152 -20.80 13.40 -0.04
CA LYS A 152 -22.03 14.21 0.15
C LYS A 152 -23.09 13.98 -0.93
N GLN A 153 -22.69 13.46 -2.10
CA GLN A 153 -23.61 13.16 -3.20
C GLN A 153 -24.34 11.83 -3.00
N LEU A 154 -23.87 10.98 -2.08
CA LEU A 154 -24.55 9.73 -1.73
C LEU A 154 -25.88 10.02 -1.04
N SER A 155 -26.94 9.29 -1.41
CA SER A 155 -28.30 9.48 -0.88
C SER A 155 -28.98 8.15 -0.57
N PRO A 156 -29.16 7.77 0.72
CA PRO A 156 -28.57 8.42 1.90
C PRO A 156 -27.06 8.12 2.02
N PRO A 157 -26.26 9.04 2.60
CA PRO A 157 -24.86 8.74 2.87
C PRO A 157 -24.75 7.75 4.06
N PRO A 158 -23.84 6.77 4.01
CA PRO A 158 -23.67 5.82 5.10
C PRO A 158 -23.19 6.54 6.36
N LEU A 159 -23.84 6.28 7.49
CA LEU A 159 -23.48 6.83 8.79
C LEU A 159 -23.03 5.72 9.75
N PRO A 160 -21.90 5.89 10.48
CA PRO A 160 -21.02 7.05 10.41
C PRO A 160 -20.24 7.08 9.06
N PRO A 161 -19.60 8.21 8.66
CA PRO A 161 -18.84 8.30 7.40
C PRO A 161 -17.78 7.20 7.23
N PRO A 162 -17.15 7.00 6.07
CA PRO A 162 -16.02 6.08 5.97
C PRO A 162 -14.83 6.56 6.84
N LEU A 163 -14.02 5.61 7.32
CA LEU A 163 -12.66 5.91 7.75
C LEU A 163 -11.84 6.33 6.52
N LEU A 164 -11.15 7.48 6.62
CA LEU A 164 -10.28 8.00 5.56
C LEU A 164 -8.82 7.71 5.94
N CYS A 165 -8.28 6.64 5.39
CA CYS A 165 -7.05 6.02 5.82
C CYS A 165 -5.88 6.36 4.90
N SER A 166 -4.86 7.02 5.45
CA SER A 166 -3.68 7.43 4.70
C SER A 166 -2.51 6.48 4.82
N ASN A 167 -2.04 5.94 3.69
CA ASN A 167 -0.80 5.15 3.63
C ASN A 167 0.46 6.04 3.51
N THR A 168 0.39 7.30 3.94
CA THR A 168 1.56 8.21 3.95
C THR A 168 2.66 7.70 4.87
N ILE A 169 3.91 7.98 4.51
CA ILE A 169 5.12 7.63 5.27
C ILE A 169 5.65 8.83 6.06
N SER A 170 5.44 10.04 5.55
CA SER A 170 6.14 11.24 6.01
C SER A 170 5.24 12.43 6.32
N LEU A 171 4.02 12.47 5.80
CA LEU A 171 3.11 13.61 5.98
C LEU A 171 2.36 13.48 7.30
N ARG A 172 2.12 14.63 7.96
CA ARG A 172 1.30 14.64 9.17
C ARG A 172 -0.17 14.46 8.81
N ILE A 173 -0.83 13.53 9.47
CA ILE A 173 -2.26 13.23 9.22
C ILE A 173 -3.15 14.46 9.48
N SER A 174 -2.77 15.33 10.42
CA SER A 174 -3.48 16.59 10.67
C SER A 174 -3.39 17.57 9.50
N ASP A 175 -2.27 17.60 8.75
CA ASP A 175 -2.14 18.46 7.56
C ASP A 175 -3.01 17.93 6.41
N LEU A 176 -3.16 16.61 6.30
CA LEU A 176 -4.04 15.96 5.34
C LEU A 176 -5.53 16.23 5.63
N ALA A 177 -5.90 16.24 6.91
CA ALA A 177 -7.28 16.45 7.34
C ALA A 177 -7.75 17.91 7.23
N GLU A 178 -6.81 18.85 7.06
CA GLU A 178 -7.09 20.28 7.05
C GLU A 178 -8.01 20.69 5.88
N GLY A 179 -9.11 21.36 6.20
CA GLY A 179 -10.11 21.84 5.24
C GLY A 179 -11.25 20.86 4.97
N LEU A 180 -11.22 19.64 5.53
CA LEU A 180 -12.36 18.72 5.46
C LEU A 180 -13.49 19.13 6.42
N PRO A 181 -14.77 18.81 6.13
CA PRO A 181 -15.88 19.01 7.06
C PRO A 181 -15.65 18.28 8.39
N PRO A 182 -16.11 18.79 9.54
CA PRO A 182 -15.82 18.20 10.86
C PRO A 182 -16.10 16.68 10.97
N PRO A 183 -17.23 16.14 10.44
CA PRO A 183 -17.49 14.70 10.53
C PRO A 183 -16.47 13.83 9.78
N LEU A 184 -15.97 14.28 8.63
CA LEU A 184 -14.97 13.55 7.84
C LEU A 184 -13.55 13.82 8.34
N ARG A 185 -13.28 15.04 8.81
CA ARG A 185 -12.00 15.44 9.42
C ARG A 185 -11.66 14.54 10.61
N ALA A 186 -12.65 14.23 11.44
CA ALA A 186 -12.49 13.33 12.59
C ALA A 186 -12.30 11.84 12.19
N ARG A 187 -12.45 11.51 10.91
CA ARG A 187 -12.29 10.13 10.39
C ARG A 187 -11.03 9.95 9.57
N VAL A 188 -10.23 11.01 9.41
CA VAL A 188 -8.89 10.90 8.80
C VAL A 188 -7.94 10.24 9.79
N ILE A 189 -7.23 9.22 9.35
CA ILE A 189 -6.29 8.45 10.16
C ILE A 189 -5.17 7.91 9.28
N GLY A 190 -3.94 7.90 9.76
CA GLY A 190 -2.84 7.21 9.07
C GLY A 190 -2.96 5.71 9.29
N VAL A 191 -2.90 4.94 8.21
CA VAL A 191 -2.88 3.47 8.21
C VAL A 191 -1.79 3.07 7.23
N ARG A 192 -0.60 2.81 7.75
CA ARG A 192 0.57 2.52 6.93
C ARG A 192 0.92 1.04 7.03
N PHE A 193 0.78 0.35 5.92
CA PHE A 193 1.26 -1.02 5.79
C PHE A 193 2.79 -1.03 5.74
N LEU A 194 3.41 -1.88 6.56
CA LEU A 194 4.86 -2.05 6.52
C LEU A 194 5.26 -2.93 5.33
N HIS A 195 6.40 -2.64 4.74
CA HIS A 195 6.90 -3.42 3.61
C HIS A 195 7.82 -4.56 4.10
N PRO A 196 7.67 -5.80 3.61
CA PRO A 196 6.73 -6.22 2.55
C PRO A 196 5.32 -6.51 3.07
N VAL A 197 4.30 -5.90 2.44
CA VAL A 197 2.89 -5.88 2.89
C VAL A 197 2.30 -7.27 3.15
N TRP A 198 2.62 -8.25 2.30
CA TRP A 198 2.09 -9.62 2.43
C TRP A 198 2.61 -10.37 3.65
N PHE A 199 3.81 -10.00 4.10
CA PHE A 199 4.54 -10.78 5.10
C PHE A 199 4.61 -10.11 6.46
N VAL A 200 4.31 -8.82 6.53
CA VAL A 200 4.29 -8.05 7.76
C VAL A 200 2.83 -7.86 8.14
N ASP A 201 2.40 -8.58 9.17
CA ASP A 201 1.04 -8.51 9.69
C ASP A 201 0.79 -7.22 10.50
N GLU A 202 1.83 -6.39 10.69
CA GLU A 202 1.78 -5.13 11.41
C GLU A 202 1.41 -3.95 10.51
N VAL A 203 0.51 -3.12 11.05
CA VAL A 203 0.09 -1.88 10.42
C VAL A 203 0.27 -0.74 11.41
N GLU A 204 0.96 0.32 10.99
CA GLU A 204 1.11 1.51 11.81
C GLU A 204 -0.15 2.38 11.72
N VAL A 205 -0.67 2.77 12.88
CA VAL A 205 -1.86 3.61 13.03
C VAL A 205 -1.47 4.97 13.59
N SER A 206 -1.65 6.03 12.80
CA SER A 206 -1.31 7.40 13.19
C SER A 206 -2.57 8.25 13.36
N PRO A 207 -3.00 8.61 14.58
CA PRO A 207 -4.19 9.41 14.77
C PRO A 207 -4.00 10.85 14.26
N ASN A 208 -5.08 11.47 13.81
CA ASN A 208 -5.13 12.92 13.65
C ASN A 208 -5.66 13.56 14.95
N SER A 209 -5.16 14.75 15.29
CA SER A 209 -5.56 15.51 16.47
C SER A 209 -7.09 15.73 16.58
N ALA A 210 -7.79 15.83 15.45
CA ALA A 210 -9.24 15.99 15.43
C ALA A 210 -10.03 14.68 15.52
N SER A 211 -9.38 13.52 15.40
CA SER A 211 -10.06 12.21 15.27
C SER A 211 -10.49 11.60 16.60
N GLY A 212 -10.03 12.16 17.72
CA GLY A 212 -10.24 11.58 19.06
C GLY A 212 -9.76 10.12 19.14
N SER A 213 -10.16 9.42 20.20
CA SER A 213 -9.90 7.97 20.34
C SER A 213 -10.82 7.11 19.46
N GLY A 214 -11.92 7.66 18.94
CA GLY A 214 -12.96 6.93 18.22
C GLY A 214 -12.47 6.29 16.91
N ALA A 215 -11.93 7.09 15.98
CA ALA A 215 -11.47 6.57 14.69
C ALA A 215 -10.27 5.61 14.84
N ALA A 216 -9.39 5.87 15.81
CA ALA A 216 -8.25 5.00 16.11
C ALA A 216 -8.69 3.65 16.70
N GLY A 217 -9.66 3.65 17.62
CA GLY A 217 -10.23 2.41 18.15
C GLY A 217 -10.97 1.61 17.08
N GLU A 218 -11.76 2.30 16.24
CA GLU A 218 -12.49 1.67 15.13
C GLU A 218 -11.54 1.02 14.13
N VAL A 219 -10.50 1.74 13.65
CA VAL A 219 -9.55 1.17 12.69
C VAL A 219 -8.78 0.01 13.28
N THR A 220 -8.39 0.08 14.55
CA THR A 220 -7.71 -1.03 15.25
C THR A 220 -8.62 -2.26 15.32
N ALA A 221 -9.91 -2.09 15.62
CA ALA A 221 -10.87 -3.20 15.62
C ALA A 221 -11.05 -3.81 14.21
N LEU A 222 -11.08 -2.98 13.16
CA LEU A 222 -11.12 -3.46 11.78
C LEU A 222 -9.86 -4.25 11.40
N LEU A 223 -8.68 -3.74 11.75
CA LEU A 223 -7.41 -4.42 11.51
C LEU A 223 -7.35 -5.78 12.22
N CYS A 224 -7.76 -5.85 13.49
CA CYS A 224 -7.82 -7.11 14.23
C CYS A 224 -8.76 -8.15 13.58
N ARG A 225 -9.91 -7.72 13.04
CA ARG A 225 -10.82 -8.62 12.29
C ARG A 225 -10.21 -9.20 11.03
N MET A 226 -9.24 -8.49 10.45
CA MET A 226 -8.46 -8.95 9.30
C MET A 226 -7.21 -9.74 9.74
N SER A 227 -7.06 -10.07 11.03
CA SER A 227 -5.86 -10.70 11.60
C SER A 227 -4.58 -9.86 11.40
N LEU A 228 -4.72 -8.53 11.39
CA LEU A 228 -3.61 -7.57 11.37
C LEU A 228 -3.39 -6.99 12.77
N THR A 229 -2.14 -6.70 13.09
CA THR A 229 -1.74 -6.09 14.36
C THR A 229 -1.55 -4.60 14.19
N ALA A 230 -2.36 -3.80 14.89
CA ALA A 230 -2.22 -2.35 14.90
C ALA A 230 -1.10 -1.91 15.85
N HIS A 231 -0.15 -1.14 15.35
CA HIS A 231 0.85 -0.44 16.15
C HIS A 231 0.60 1.06 16.11
N HIS A 232 0.24 1.64 17.24
CA HIS A 232 -0.03 3.07 17.31
C HIS A 232 1.27 3.88 17.22
N TYR A 233 1.28 4.87 16.34
CA TYR A 233 2.40 5.77 16.14
C TYR A 233 2.53 6.76 17.30
N ASP A 234 3.73 6.86 17.87
CA ASP A 234 4.06 7.68 19.04
C ASP A 234 4.54 9.10 18.71
N GLY A 235 4.55 9.47 17.42
CA GLY A 235 4.93 10.80 16.96
C GLY A 235 6.43 11.03 16.72
N HIS A 236 7.31 10.07 17.00
CA HIS A 236 8.76 10.30 16.93
C HIS A 236 9.40 9.86 15.62
N ARG A 237 9.17 8.60 15.20
CA ARG A 237 9.75 8.03 13.96
C ARG A 237 8.85 6.94 13.38
N PRO A 238 8.61 6.92 12.04
CA PRO A 238 7.83 5.86 11.43
C PRO A 238 8.38 4.49 11.84
N ARG A 239 7.49 3.61 12.28
CA ARG A 239 7.78 2.24 12.68
C ARG A 239 8.53 1.53 11.57
N ARG A 240 9.68 0.99 11.95
CA ARG A 240 10.50 0.09 11.15
C ARG A 240 10.67 -1.17 11.96
N LEU A 241 10.58 -2.32 11.30
CA LEU A 241 10.95 -3.58 11.92
C LEU A 241 12.44 -3.54 12.25
N ASN A 242 12.78 -3.97 13.46
CA ASN A 242 14.18 -4.24 13.79
C ASN A 242 14.62 -5.57 13.15
N ASP A 243 15.92 -5.87 13.17
CA ASP A 243 16.47 -7.06 12.51
C ASP A 243 15.89 -8.35 13.08
N GLU A 244 15.65 -8.41 14.39
CA GLU A 244 15.08 -9.57 15.06
C GLU A 244 13.64 -9.84 14.60
N GLN A 245 12.81 -8.80 14.56
CA GLN A 245 11.43 -8.84 14.06
C GLN A 245 11.41 -9.22 12.58
N ALA A 246 12.26 -8.59 11.76
CA ALA A 246 12.36 -8.90 10.33
C ALA A 246 12.76 -10.38 10.11
N GLN A 247 13.70 -10.89 10.90
CA GLN A 247 14.08 -12.31 10.88
C GLN A 247 12.96 -13.22 11.38
N ALA A 248 12.21 -12.82 12.41
CA ALA A 248 11.06 -13.57 12.91
C ALA A 248 9.96 -13.68 11.84
N TYR A 249 9.64 -12.58 11.16
CA TYR A 249 8.76 -12.60 10.00
C TYR A 249 9.31 -13.50 8.89
N ALA A 250 10.60 -13.41 8.56
CA ALA A 250 11.22 -14.26 7.54
C ALA A 250 11.16 -15.76 7.89
N ARG A 251 11.39 -16.14 9.15
CA ARG A 251 11.25 -17.53 9.62
C ARG A 251 9.81 -18.01 9.51
N ARG A 252 8.83 -17.17 9.89
CA ARG A 252 7.41 -17.50 9.75
C ARG A 252 6.99 -17.65 8.28
N GLN A 253 7.55 -16.83 7.39
CA GLN A 253 7.34 -16.97 5.95
C GLN A 253 7.81 -18.33 5.44
N GLN A 254 8.99 -18.80 5.87
CA GLN A 254 9.51 -20.11 5.50
C GLN A 254 8.61 -21.26 6.02
N GLY A 255 7.99 -21.09 7.18
CA GLY A 255 7.01 -22.04 7.73
C GLY A 255 5.62 -22.02 7.07
N ARG A 256 5.23 -20.91 6.42
CA ARG A 256 3.93 -20.77 5.70
C ARG A 256 3.92 -21.44 4.32
N ALA A 257 5.07 -21.81 3.76
CA ALA A 257 5.11 -22.54 2.49
C ALA A 257 4.43 -23.91 2.67
N ARG A 258 3.45 -24.23 1.83
CA ARG A 258 2.70 -25.50 1.94
C ARG A 258 3.69 -26.67 2.01
N SER A 259 3.57 -27.53 3.02
CA SER A 259 4.31 -28.79 3.12
C SER A 259 3.93 -29.67 1.92
N GLY A 260 4.80 -29.68 0.90
CA GLY A 260 4.54 -30.32 -0.40
C GLY A 260 4.59 -29.38 -1.60
N ALA A 261 4.82 -28.07 -1.42
CA ALA A 261 5.15 -27.18 -2.53
C ALA A 261 6.50 -27.60 -3.14
N ALA A 262 6.47 -27.92 -4.43
CA ALA A 262 7.64 -28.30 -5.20
C ALA A 262 8.79 -27.31 -4.98
N THR A 263 10.01 -27.84 -4.96
CA THR A 263 11.26 -27.10 -5.00
C THR A 263 11.12 -25.92 -5.97
N PRO A 264 11.58 -24.70 -5.61
CA PRO A 264 11.42 -23.53 -6.47
C PRO A 264 11.97 -23.86 -7.86
N ARG A 265 11.06 -23.99 -8.83
CA ARG A 265 11.45 -24.13 -10.22
C ARG A 265 12.04 -22.78 -10.63
N ALA A 266 13.17 -22.82 -11.33
CA ALA A 266 13.94 -21.67 -11.77
C ALA A 266 13.04 -20.53 -12.34
N PRO A 267 13.45 -19.26 -12.15
CA PRO A 267 12.58 -18.09 -12.29
C PRO A 267 12.01 -17.92 -13.69
N ILE A 268 10.89 -17.20 -13.74
CA ILE A 268 10.09 -16.71 -14.88
C ILE A 268 10.95 -16.16 -16.03
N ALA A 269 11.56 -17.05 -16.81
CA ALA A 269 12.08 -16.73 -18.14
C ALA A 269 11.06 -17.09 -19.24
N ALA A 270 10.02 -17.87 -18.92
CA ALA A 270 9.12 -18.45 -19.92
C ALA A 270 7.72 -17.80 -19.98
N ALA A 271 7.19 -17.24 -18.89
CA ALA A 271 5.84 -16.64 -18.92
C ALA A 271 5.81 -15.23 -19.53
N ALA A 272 6.92 -14.49 -19.47
CA ALA A 272 7.05 -13.20 -20.17
C ALA A 272 7.11 -13.33 -21.70
N ALA A 273 7.23 -14.55 -22.23
CA ALA A 273 7.30 -14.83 -23.67
C ALA A 273 5.93 -15.23 -24.28
N ALA A 274 4.88 -15.43 -23.49
CA ALA A 274 3.63 -16.03 -23.95
C ALA A 274 2.40 -15.09 -24.01
N GLU A 275 2.54 -13.80 -23.69
CA GLU A 275 1.44 -12.82 -23.80
C GLU A 275 1.70 -11.79 -24.90
N ASN A 276 1.68 -12.21 -26.17
CA ASN A 276 1.52 -11.31 -27.31
C ASN A 276 0.39 -11.82 -28.21
N GLY A 277 -0.83 -11.68 -27.70
CA GLY A 277 -2.06 -11.77 -28.48
C GLY A 277 -2.81 -10.46 -28.38
N SER A 278 -2.62 -9.58 -29.37
CA SER A 278 -3.29 -8.28 -29.64
C SER A 278 -2.44 -7.00 -29.46
N GLY A 279 -1.57 -6.74 -30.45
CA GLY A 279 -1.40 -5.44 -31.15
C GLY A 279 -1.01 -4.15 -30.41
N GLN A 280 -0.89 -4.10 -29.08
CA GLN A 280 -0.50 -2.87 -28.35
C GLN A 280 0.59 -3.08 -27.27
N GLY A 281 1.11 -4.30 -27.12
CA GLY A 281 2.16 -4.67 -26.16
C GLY A 281 3.61 -4.47 -26.64
N GLU A 282 3.79 -4.04 -27.89
CA GLU A 282 5.10 -4.06 -28.55
C GLU A 282 5.91 -2.77 -28.40
N GLN A 283 5.33 -1.67 -27.92
CA GLN A 283 6.03 -0.38 -27.81
C GLN A 283 6.70 -0.16 -26.43
N CYS A 284 7.87 0.48 -26.46
CA CYS A 284 8.65 0.82 -25.29
C CYS A 284 7.85 1.75 -24.37
N SER A 285 7.72 1.37 -23.10
CA SER A 285 6.97 2.15 -22.11
C SER A 285 7.64 3.49 -21.70
N ILE A 286 8.84 3.78 -22.21
CA ILE A 286 9.59 5.00 -21.90
C ILE A 286 9.44 6.01 -23.03
N CYS A 287 9.79 5.65 -24.27
CA CYS A 287 9.68 6.56 -25.42
C CYS A 287 8.39 6.41 -26.21
N LEU A 288 7.65 5.30 -26.07
CA LEU A 288 6.47 4.95 -26.89
C LEU A 288 6.74 4.80 -28.40
N ASP A 289 7.97 5.06 -28.87
CA ASP A 289 8.32 5.15 -30.30
C ASP A 289 9.07 3.93 -30.86
N ALA A 290 9.56 3.04 -30.00
CA ALA A 290 10.43 1.93 -30.38
C ALA A 290 9.94 0.60 -29.78
N PRO A 291 10.28 -0.56 -30.36
CA PRO A 291 9.83 -1.82 -29.82
C PRO A 291 10.40 -2.13 -28.43
N ARG A 292 9.62 -2.81 -27.60
CA ARG A 292 9.98 -3.29 -26.27
C ARG A 292 10.74 -4.62 -26.40
N ASP A 293 11.96 -4.54 -26.88
CA ASP A 293 12.76 -5.71 -27.29
C ASP A 293 13.97 -5.99 -26.40
N THR A 294 14.24 -5.17 -25.37
CA THR A 294 15.46 -5.29 -24.56
C THR A 294 15.12 -5.49 -23.09
N LEU A 295 15.75 -6.48 -22.46
CA LEU A 295 15.51 -6.95 -21.10
C LEU A 295 16.75 -6.74 -20.22
N THR A 296 16.53 -6.43 -18.93
CA THR A 296 17.61 -6.39 -17.92
C THR A 296 17.88 -7.77 -17.32
N VAL A 297 19.13 -8.24 -17.32
CA VAL A 297 19.55 -9.53 -16.74
C VAL A 297 20.31 -9.28 -15.43
N PRO A 298 20.14 -10.11 -14.38
CA PRO A 298 19.41 -11.39 -14.36
C PRO A 298 17.91 -11.28 -14.07
N CYS A 299 17.42 -10.13 -13.66
CA CYS A 299 16.12 -10.06 -13.00
C CYS A 299 14.90 -10.04 -13.95
N GLY A 300 15.06 -9.70 -15.23
CA GLY A 300 13.98 -9.67 -16.23
C GLY A 300 12.89 -8.63 -16.02
N HIS A 301 12.89 -7.89 -14.89
CA HIS A 301 11.78 -7.02 -14.50
C HIS A 301 11.56 -5.79 -15.38
N VAL A 302 12.60 -5.32 -16.08
CA VAL A 302 12.48 -4.16 -16.97
C VAL A 302 12.68 -4.60 -18.40
N ALA A 303 11.68 -4.28 -19.22
CA ALA A 303 11.65 -4.53 -20.64
C ALA A 303 11.27 -3.22 -21.35
N SER A 304 12.13 -2.73 -22.24
CA SER A 304 11.99 -1.46 -22.98
C SER A 304 12.88 -1.50 -24.22
N CYS A 305 12.88 -0.45 -25.05
CA CYS A 305 13.86 -0.37 -26.14
C CYS A 305 15.27 -0.15 -25.56
N GLU A 306 16.28 -0.60 -26.31
CA GLU A 306 17.69 -0.53 -25.90
C GLU A 306 18.14 0.90 -25.56
N ALA A 307 17.73 1.89 -26.37
CA ALA A 307 18.11 3.29 -26.18
C ALA A 307 17.61 3.85 -24.84
N CYS A 308 16.35 3.57 -24.49
CA CYS A 308 15.78 4.04 -23.23
C CYS A 308 16.40 3.33 -22.01
N LEU A 309 16.72 2.05 -22.13
CA LEU A 309 17.40 1.31 -21.05
C LEU A 309 18.82 1.82 -20.82
N LYS A 310 19.59 2.07 -21.89
CA LYS A 310 20.93 2.68 -21.77
C LYS A 310 20.85 4.05 -21.11
N ARG A 311 19.90 4.89 -21.53
CA ARG A 311 19.70 6.22 -20.93
C ARG A 311 19.33 6.13 -19.45
N LEU A 312 18.50 5.17 -19.08
CA LEU A 312 18.11 4.93 -17.69
C LEU A 312 19.31 4.49 -16.85
N LEU A 313 20.20 3.66 -17.40
CA LEU A 313 21.45 3.26 -16.73
C LEU A 313 22.44 4.41 -16.60
N GLU A 314 22.59 5.26 -17.62
CA GLU A 314 23.41 6.49 -17.56
C GLU A 314 22.98 7.39 -16.41
N LEU A 315 21.66 7.58 -16.23
CA LEU A 315 21.10 8.40 -15.15
C LEU A 315 21.38 7.86 -13.75
N GLN A 316 21.66 6.56 -13.62
CA GLN A 316 22.02 5.95 -12.33
C GLN A 316 23.50 6.14 -11.98
N GLY A 317 24.35 6.46 -12.97
CA GLY A 317 25.79 6.64 -12.81
C GLY A 317 26.59 5.32 -12.90
N PRO A 318 27.92 5.40 -13.09
CA PRO A 318 28.78 4.29 -13.51
C PRO A 318 28.90 3.13 -12.51
N HIS A 319 28.50 3.32 -11.26
CA HIS A 319 28.62 2.32 -10.19
C HIS A 319 27.27 1.80 -9.68
N ARG A 320 26.16 2.14 -10.35
CA ARG A 320 24.81 1.90 -9.83
C ARG A 320 23.83 1.39 -10.88
N ALA A 321 24.29 0.54 -11.81
CA ALA A 321 23.40 -0.17 -12.73
C ALA A 321 22.47 -1.11 -11.95
N LEU A 322 21.33 -0.60 -11.47
CA LEU A 322 20.37 -1.29 -10.62
C LEU A 322 19.00 -1.29 -11.29
N CYS A 323 18.31 -2.43 -11.20
CA CYS A 323 16.94 -2.52 -11.66
C CYS A 323 16.02 -1.58 -10.86
N VAL A 324 15.24 -0.72 -11.52
CA VAL A 324 14.31 0.22 -10.84
C VAL A 324 13.17 -0.48 -10.11
N VAL A 325 12.88 -1.74 -10.47
CA VAL A 325 11.84 -2.55 -9.85
C VAL A 325 12.37 -3.25 -8.60
N CYS A 326 13.44 -4.03 -8.73
CA CYS A 326 13.93 -4.91 -7.66
C CYS A 326 15.24 -4.47 -6.99
N ARG A 327 15.86 -3.39 -7.46
CA ARG A 327 17.14 -2.83 -6.98
C ARG A 327 18.34 -3.78 -7.02
N LYS A 328 18.23 -4.94 -7.70
CA LYS A 328 19.36 -5.85 -7.96
C LYS A 328 20.29 -5.29 -9.06
N PRO A 329 21.59 -5.60 -9.02
CA PRO A 329 22.53 -5.25 -10.10
C PRO A 329 22.05 -5.76 -11.45
N ILE A 330 22.18 -4.91 -12.46
CA ILE A 330 21.98 -5.26 -13.87
C ILE A 330 23.35 -5.63 -14.42
N GLU A 331 23.53 -6.90 -14.75
CA GLU A 331 24.79 -7.43 -15.26
C GLU A 331 24.94 -7.16 -16.76
N ARG A 332 23.84 -7.28 -17.51
CA ARG A 332 23.79 -7.03 -18.95
C ARG A 332 22.38 -6.74 -19.44
N LEU A 333 22.30 -6.15 -20.62
CA LEU A 333 21.08 -6.02 -21.40
C LEU A 333 21.04 -7.12 -22.45
N VAL A 334 19.88 -7.77 -22.61
CA VAL A 334 19.67 -8.80 -23.64
C VAL A 334 18.54 -8.36 -24.54
N ARG A 335 18.81 -8.30 -25.84
CA ARG A 335 17.80 -8.05 -26.86
C ARG A 335 17.11 -9.37 -27.21
N ALA A 336 15.80 -9.42 -27.05
CA ALA A 336 14.99 -10.52 -27.54
C ALA A 336 14.98 -10.48 -29.07
N PRO A 337 15.11 -11.63 -29.76
CA PRO A 337 14.94 -11.68 -31.20
C PRO A 337 13.51 -11.22 -31.56
N PRO A 338 13.32 -10.56 -32.71
CA PRO A 338 11.99 -10.20 -33.18
C PRO A 338 11.14 -11.47 -33.25
N ALA A 339 9.90 -11.41 -32.74
CA ALA A 339 8.97 -12.53 -32.85
C ALA A 339 8.82 -12.87 -34.34
N ALA A 340 9.15 -14.11 -34.72
CA ALA A 340 8.93 -14.58 -36.08
C ALA A 340 7.43 -14.43 -36.37
N SER A 341 7.08 -13.56 -37.30
CA SER A 341 5.70 -13.39 -37.75
C SER A 341 5.24 -14.71 -38.39
N THR A 342 4.37 -15.45 -37.71
CA THR A 342 3.56 -16.50 -38.33
C THR A 342 2.53 -15.84 -39.25
N ARG A 343 2.99 -15.37 -40.41
CA ARG A 343 2.17 -14.97 -41.56
C ARG A 343 2.93 -15.35 -42.81
N GLU A 344 2.88 -16.63 -43.16
CA GLU A 344 3.08 -17.19 -44.51
C GLU A 344 3.09 -18.72 -44.35
N GLN A 345 1.91 -19.34 -44.41
CA GLN A 345 1.66 -20.75 -44.76
C GLN A 345 0.14 -21.03 -44.66
N HIS A 346 -0.64 -20.37 -45.51
CA HIS A 346 -1.95 -20.83 -45.98
C HIS A 346 -2.34 -19.96 -47.18
N GLU A 347 -1.69 -20.23 -48.31
CA GLU A 347 -2.21 -20.21 -49.69
C GLU A 347 -1.10 -20.66 -50.63
#